data_AF-A0A7R9TK08-F1
#
_entry.id   AF-A0A7R9TK08-F1
#
_cell.length_a   1.000
_cell.length_b   1.000
_cell.length_c   1.000
_cell.angle_alpha   90.00
_cell.angle_beta   90.00
_cell.angle_gamma   90.00
#
_symmetry.space_group_name_H-M   'P 1'
#
loop_
_entity.id
_entity.type
_entity.pdbx_description
1 polymer ?
#
loop_
_entity_poly.entity_id
_entity_poly.type
_entity_poly.pdbx_seq_one_letter_code
_entity_poly.pdbx_strand_id
1 'polypeptide(L)'
;ADASRDGDGDGDATPRAADVDDATVVDAENTSNPEPEPSKKDSGKKKTHWHKIKKDNRASSFAALLVERFGVETLRLGAGVVDVAGGGGELAFELTTRWGVPCTIIDPRGSGVVLTSKHKRLLRSRAENGAMIDDAWAAASPLARGLRAEWRRRVPESVEHVKRSFDHTVMRDAALARLLRECSAIVGLHPDQATGAIVDAGLVLNKPWAVVPCCVFPKLYPTRADPVAGVAPVRTTDALVRHLMARAPGETRACELRCEGAKTAVWWIPREGEGGKDSAAAAAEGREDWPWPAPPRGTKSGARGPFAMPPGWRAPTDRVT
;
A
#
# COMPACT_ATOMS: atom_id res chain seq x y z
N ALA A 1 -53.89 -37.59 58.71
CA ALA A 1 -52.79 -37.21 59.60
C ALA A 1 -51.98 -36.16 58.88
N ASP A 2 -52.21 -34.85 59.02
CA ASP A 2 -52.49 -34.04 60.24
C ASP A 2 -51.26 -33.99 61.17
N ALA A 3 -50.85 -32.87 61.78
CA ALA A 3 -51.12 -31.41 61.61
C ALA A 3 -49.93 -30.65 62.30
N SER A 4 -49.75 -29.32 62.38
CA SER A 4 -50.54 -28.08 62.16
C SER A 4 -49.61 -27.00 61.49
N ARG A 5 -49.86 -25.69 61.26
CA ARG A 5 -50.77 -24.65 61.77
C ARG A 5 -50.49 -24.14 63.21
N ASP A 6 -50.53 -22.85 63.57
CA ASP A 6 -50.74 -21.55 62.86
C ASP A 6 -49.88 -20.43 63.53
N GLY A 7 -49.72 -19.30 62.83
CA GLY A 7 -49.62 -17.91 63.35
C GLY A 7 -48.36 -17.40 64.09
N ASP A 8 -48.25 -16.09 64.44
CA ASP A 8 -48.88 -14.89 63.87
C ASP A 8 -48.29 -13.55 64.42
N GLY A 9 -48.30 -12.48 63.59
CA GLY A 9 -48.26 -11.04 63.96
C GLY A 9 -46.92 -10.38 64.42
N ASP A 10 -46.77 -9.04 64.38
CA ASP A 10 -47.49 -7.96 63.66
C ASP A 10 -46.70 -6.62 63.68
N GLY A 11 -47.12 -5.61 62.88
CA GLY A 11 -46.62 -4.21 62.84
C GLY A 11 -45.45 -3.98 61.87
N ASP A 12 -45.53 -3.27 60.73
CA ASP A 12 -46.23 -2.02 60.31
C ASP A 12 -45.67 -0.69 60.84
N ALA A 13 -45.37 0.22 59.90
CA ALA A 13 -45.62 1.68 59.95
C ALA A 13 -44.96 2.38 58.73
N THR A 14 -45.74 2.72 57.69
CA THR A 14 -45.33 3.71 56.67
C THR A 14 -46.15 5.00 56.76
N PRO A 15 -45.52 6.17 56.56
CA PRO A 15 -46.18 7.26 55.85
C PRO A 15 -45.22 8.10 54.98
N ARG A 16 -45.64 8.94 54.02
CA ARG A 16 -46.89 9.13 53.24
C ARG A 16 -46.53 9.95 51.98
N ALA A 17 -47.41 10.02 50.98
CA ALA A 17 -47.24 10.83 49.76
C ALA A 17 -48.06 12.15 49.80
N ALA A 18 -47.62 13.15 49.03
CA ALA A 18 -48.31 14.37 48.53
C ALA A 18 -47.24 15.38 48.01
N ASP A 19 -47.47 16.27 47.02
CA ASP A 19 -48.50 16.33 45.97
C ASP A 19 -48.04 17.21 44.77
N VAL A 20 -48.94 17.34 43.78
CA VAL A 20 -48.85 17.84 42.38
C VAL A 20 -48.61 19.36 42.12
N ASP A 21 -48.23 19.67 40.85
CA ASP A 21 -48.61 20.85 40.01
C ASP A 21 -48.14 22.28 40.41
N ASP A 22 -48.08 23.32 39.55
CA ASP A 22 -48.08 23.52 38.07
C ASP A 22 -47.58 24.98 37.76
N ALA A 23 -47.44 25.35 36.48
CA ALA A 23 -47.61 26.69 35.89
C ALA A 23 -46.53 27.81 36.01
N THR A 24 -45.90 28.12 34.85
CA THR A 24 -45.79 29.48 34.21
C THR A 24 -45.13 30.70 34.92
N VAL A 25 -44.65 31.80 34.30
CA VAL A 25 -44.17 32.25 32.94
C VAL A 25 -43.47 33.63 33.10
N VAL A 26 -42.58 34.02 32.15
CA VAL A 26 -41.93 35.34 31.86
C VAL A 26 -40.98 36.10 32.83
N ASP A 27 -39.80 36.42 32.28
CA ASP A 27 -39.10 37.73 32.15
C ASP A 27 -38.55 38.59 33.32
N ALA A 28 -37.57 39.42 32.92
CA ALA A 28 -37.10 40.71 33.45
C ALA A 28 -35.82 40.80 34.33
N GLU A 29 -34.76 41.31 33.67
CA GLU A 29 -33.81 42.34 34.13
C GLU A 29 -32.85 42.12 35.33
N ASN A 30 -31.64 41.68 34.98
CA ASN A 30 -30.38 42.46 35.12
C ASN A 30 -30.20 43.36 36.37
N THR A 31 -29.32 42.95 37.30
CA THR A 31 -28.59 43.87 38.19
C THR A 31 -27.09 43.53 38.28
N SER A 32 -26.27 44.44 37.74
CA SER A 32 -24.88 44.80 38.08
C SER A 32 -24.04 43.89 38.99
N ASN A 33 -22.85 43.52 38.51
CA ASN A 33 -21.66 43.20 39.33
C ASN A 33 -20.44 43.91 38.68
N PRO A 34 -19.47 44.49 39.44
CA PRO A 34 -18.57 45.51 38.92
C PRO A 34 -17.33 44.97 38.18
N GLU A 35 -16.77 45.80 37.30
CA GLU A 35 -15.55 45.51 36.53
C GLU A 35 -14.26 45.63 37.37
N PRO A 36 -13.28 44.73 37.18
CA PRO A 36 -11.89 44.96 37.60
C PRO A 36 -11.04 45.57 36.46
N GLU A 37 -10.39 46.70 36.74
CA GLU A 37 -9.50 47.43 35.82
C GLU A 37 -8.33 46.57 35.24
N PRO A 38 -7.87 46.84 34.00
CA PRO A 38 -7.02 45.91 33.25
C PRO A 38 -5.52 45.98 33.58
N SER A 39 -4.97 44.88 34.07
CA SER A 39 -3.51 44.69 34.17
C SER A 39 -2.86 44.47 32.79
N LYS A 40 -1.68 45.04 32.57
CA LYS A 40 -1.01 45.08 31.25
C LYS A 40 0.13 44.06 31.14
N LYS A 41 0.18 43.39 29.97
CA LYS A 41 1.17 42.36 29.53
C LYS A 41 0.95 41.00 30.25
N ASP A 42 1.00 39.85 29.59
CA ASP A 42 1.87 39.49 28.46
C ASP A 42 1.13 38.95 27.21
N SER A 43 1.71 39.17 26.03
CA SER A 43 1.16 38.82 24.71
C SER A 43 1.46 37.36 24.28
N GLY A 44 1.21 36.43 25.20
CA GLY A 44 1.41 34.99 24.98
C GLY A 44 0.55 34.43 23.84
N LYS A 45 1.08 34.45 22.62
CA LYS A 45 0.44 33.88 21.42
C LYS A 45 0.15 32.38 21.65
N LYS A 46 -1.08 32.06 22.03
CA LYS A 46 -1.62 30.69 22.10
C LYS A 46 -1.56 30.07 20.70
N LYS A 47 -0.45 29.40 20.39
CA LYS A 47 -0.26 28.66 19.14
C LYS A 47 -1.30 27.53 19.11
N THR A 48 -2.34 27.71 18.31
CA THR A 48 -3.31 26.64 18.02
C THR A 48 -2.55 25.47 17.42
N HIS A 49 -2.42 24.39 18.18
CA HIS A 49 -1.69 23.19 17.76
C HIS A 49 -2.57 22.39 16.78
N TRP A 50 -2.75 22.95 15.59
CA TRP A 50 -3.24 22.24 14.42
C TRP A 50 -2.40 20.97 14.28
N HIS A 51 -3.04 19.82 14.42
CA HIS A 51 -2.39 18.54 14.25
C HIS A 51 -1.95 18.40 12.79
N LYS A 52 -0.71 18.80 12.50
CA LYS A 52 -0.09 18.64 11.18
C LYS A 52 -0.22 17.16 10.81
N ILE A 53 -1.08 16.88 9.82
CA ILE A 53 -1.33 15.53 9.33
C ILE A 53 0.03 14.91 9.03
N LYS A 54 0.34 13.83 9.74
CA LYS A 54 1.62 13.13 9.58
C LYS A 54 1.58 12.47 8.21
N LYS A 55 2.27 13.09 7.25
CA LYS A 55 2.59 12.45 5.97
C LYS A 55 3.35 11.17 6.29
N ASP A 56 2.91 10.06 5.70
CA ASP A 56 3.58 8.79 5.88
C ASP A 56 4.96 8.79 5.23
N ASN A 57 5.80 7.82 5.59
CA ASN A 57 7.00 7.55 4.81
C ASN A 57 6.60 7.16 3.37
N ARG A 58 7.53 7.38 2.43
CA ARG A 58 7.30 7.08 1.00
C ARG A 58 6.96 5.60 0.80
N ALA A 59 7.58 4.71 1.59
CA ALA A 59 7.31 3.28 1.62
C ALA A 59 5.84 2.95 1.98
N SER A 60 5.29 3.45 3.10
CA SER A 60 3.89 3.17 3.47
C SER A 60 2.90 3.84 2.51
N SER A 61 3.21 5.04 2.01
CA SER A 61 2.38 5.70 0.98
C SER A 61 2.32 4.87 -0.31
N PHE A 62 3.44 4.32 -0.76
CA PHE A 62 3.49 3.50 -1.97
C PHE A 62 2.91 2.09 -1.74
N ALA A 63 3.18 1.45 -0.60
CA ALA A 63 2.55 0.18 -0.23
C ALA A 63 1.01 0.29 -0.15
N ALA A 64 0.49 1.40 0.37
CA ALA A 64 -0.95 1.68 0.36
C ALA A 64 -1.50 1.81 -1.08
N LEU A 65 -0.81 2.53 -1.97
CA LEU A 65 -1.19 2.60 -3.40
C LEU A 65 -1.20 1.22 -4.06
N LEU A 66 -0.17 0.39 -3.82
CA LEU A 66 -0.09 -0.97 -4.37
C LEU A 66 -1.29 -1.82 -3.92
N VAL A 67 -1.64 -1.77 -2.64
CA VAL A 67 -2.81 -2.49 -2.10
C VAL A 67 -4.13 -1.92 -2.64
N GLU A 68 -4.25 -0.60 -2.77
CA GLU A 68 -5.44 0.08 -3.32
C GLU A 68 -5.66 -0.24 -4.81
N ARG A 69 -4.58 -0.38 -5.59
CA ARG A 69 -4.65 -0.55 -7.06
C ARG A 69 -4.59 -2.00 -7.52
N PHE A 70 -3.81 -2.86 -6.88
CA PHE A 70 -3.62 -4.25 -7.31
C PHE A 70 -4.44 -5.24 -6.46
N GLY A 71 -4.88 -4.84 -5.26
CA GLY A 71 -5.60 -5.68 -4.30
C GLY A 71 -4.64 -6.54 -3.45
N VAL A 72 -4.83 -6.51 -2.13
CA VAL A 72 -3.93 -7.20 -1.17
C VAL A 72 -3.85 -8.72 -1.39
N GLU A 73 -4.95 -9.38 -1.75
CA GLU A 73 -4.96 -10.83 -1.99
C GLU A 73 -4.28 -11.18 -3.33
N THR A 74 -4.48 -10.38 -4.39
CA THR A 74 -3.73 -10.50 -5.65
C THR A 74 -2.23 -10.41 -5.40
N LEU A 75 -1.82 -9.44 -4.58
CA LEU A 75 -0.42 -9.22 -4.22
C LEU A 75 0.19 -10.38 -3.43
N ARG A 76 -0.62 -11.23 -2.76
CA ARG A 76 -0.18 -12.45 -2.07
C ARG A 76 -0.05 -13.68 -2.97
N LEU A 77 -0.47 -13.63 -4.23
CA LEU A 77 -0.42 -14.78 -5.14
C LEU A 77 1.02 -15.12 -5.56
N GLY A 78 1.27 -16.41 -5.74
CA GLY A 78 2.55 -16.94 -6.21
C GLY A 78 3.72 -16.57 -5.29
N ALA A 79 4.77 -15.98 -5.84
CA ALA A 79 5.94 -15.52 -5.09
C ALA A 79 5.76 -14.13 -4.43
N GLY A 80 4.60 -13.50 -4.58
CA GLY A 80 4.35 -12.15 -4.07
C GLY A 80 5.05 -11.06 -4.88
N VAL A 81 5.39 -9.94 -4.24
CA VAL A 81 5.93 -8.73 -4.89
C VAL A 81 7.45 -8.81 -5.07
N VAL A 82 7.96 -8.30 -6.19
CA VAL A 82 9.40 -8.07 -6.39
C VAL A 82 9.70 -6.57 -6.24
N ASP A 83 10.46 -6.22 -5.20
CA ASP A 83 10.88 -4.84 -4.86
C ASP A 83 12.26 -4.55 -5.46
N VAL A 84 12.26 -3.97 -6.66
CA VAL A 84 13.45 -3.69 -7.45
C VAL A 84 14.12 -2.40 -6.99
N ALA A 85 15.43 -2.50 -6.72
CA ALA A 85 16.26 -1.47 -6.10
C ALA A 85 15.71 -0.98 -4.74
N GLY A 86 15.10 -1.89 -3.97
CA GLY A 86 14.54 -1.62 -2.65
C GLY A 86 15.57 -1.28 -1.56
N GLY A 87 16.88 -1.45 -1.82
CA GLY A 87 18.00 -1.03 -0.97
C GLY A 87 17.93 -1.52 0.48
N GLY A 88 17.54 -0.62 1.39
CA GLY A 88 17.35 -0.93 2.82
C GLY A 88 16.04 -1.64 3.15
N GLY A 89 15.19 -1.92 2.15
CA GLY A 89 13.96 -2.70 2.29
C GLY A 89 12.81 -1.99 2.99
N GLU A 90 12.71 -0.65 2.95
CA GLU A 90 11.58 0.05 3.59
C GLU A 90 10.23 -0.37 2.96
N LEU A 91 10.12 -0.44 1.63
CA LEU A 91 8.89 -0.86 0.96
C LEU A 91 8.55 -2.31 1.27
N ALA A 92 9.51 -3.23 1.10
CA ALA A 92 9.34 -4.63 1.48
C ALA A 92 8.98 -4.84 2.96
N PHE A 93 9.49 -4.03 3.89
CA PHE A 93 9.08 -4.06 5.29
C PHE A 93 7.60 -3.67 5.45
N GLU A 94 7.16 -2.57 4.85
CA GLU A 94 5.75 -2.14 4.96
C GLU A 94 4.80 -3.16 4.30
N LEU A 95 5.16 -3.73 3.15
CA LEU A 95 4.40 -4.81 2.47
C LEU A 95 4.31 -6.09 3.32
N THR A 96 5.44 -6.63 3.77
CA THR A 96 5.46 -7.88 4.56
C THR A 96 4.88 -7.70 5.96
N THR A 97 5.19 -6.58 6.62
CA THR A 97 4.81 -6.35 8.03
C THR A 97 3.38 -5.85 8.15
N ARG A 98 2.97 -4.80 7.42
CA ARG A 98 1.60 -4.25 7.59
C ARG A 98 0.57 -5.02 6.80
N TRP A 99 0.84 -5.23 5.51
CA TRP A 99 -0.12 -5.80 4.58
C TRP A 99 -0.06 -7.34 4.52
N GLY A 100 1.02 -7.95 5.04
CA GLY A 100 1.26 -9.39 4.95
C GLY A 100 1.32 -9.85 3.50
N VAL A 101 1.94 -9.05 2.65
CA VAL A 101 2.24 -9.34 1.24
C VAL A 101 3.67 -9.88 1.20
N PRO A 102 3.92 -11.13 0.75
CA PRO A 102 5.26 -11.63 0.52
C PRO A 102 6.01 -10.71 -0.43
N CYS A 103 7.30 -10.50 -0.18
CA CYS A 103 8.13 -9.62 -0.98
C CYS A 103 9.54 -10.19 -1.09
N THR A 104 10.19 -10.00 -2.24
CA THR A 104 11.61 -10.30 -2.47
C THR A 104 12.28 -9.07 -3.06
N ILE A 105 13.38 -8.63 -2.45
CA ILE A 105 14.12 -7.44 -2.90
C ILE A 105 15.16 -7.86 -3.94
N ILE A 106 15.29 -7.12 -5.04
CA ILE A 106 16.40 -7.27 -6.01
C ILE A 106 17.19 -5.96 -6.06
N ASP A 107 18.38 -5.93 -5.46
CA ASP A 107 19.27 -4.77 -5.44
C ASP A 107 20.74 -5.25 -5.48
N PRO A 108 21.65 -4.61 -6.24
CA PRO A 108 23.08 -4.98 -6.19
C PRO A 108 23.76 -4.67 -4.85
N ARG A 109 23.10 -3.95 -3.92
CA ARG A 109 23.63 -3.48 -2.63
C ARG A 109 22.75 -3.93 -1.46
N GLY A 110 23.29 -3.86 -0.25
CA GLY A 110 22.53 -4.17 0.97
C GLY A 110 22.45 -5.68 1.31
N SER A 111 21.48 -6.02 2.16
CA SER A 111 21.33 -7.35 2.78
C SER A 111 19.88 -7.62 3.23
N GLY A 112 18.89 -7.13 2.47
CA GLY A 112 17.49 -7.14 2.87
C GLY A 112 17.14 -6.02 3.85
N VAL A 113 16.05 -6.21 4.61
CA VAL A 113 15.45 -5.16 5.46
C VAL A 113 16.37 -4.72 6.61
N VAL A 114 16.71 -3.43 6.61
CA VAL A 114 17.43 -2.79 7.72
C VAL A 114 16.43 -2.28 8.76
N LEU A 115 16.25 -3.02 9.86
CA LEU A 115 15.27 -2.70 10.89
C LEU A 115 15.64 -1.43 11.70
N THR A 116 15.01 -0.32 11.36
CA THR A 116 15.10 0.95 12.10
C THR A 116 14.55 0.84 13.53
N SER A 117 14.90 1.78 14.41
CA SER A 117 14.33 1.86 15.77
C SER A 117 12.80 2.02 15.78
N LYS A 118 12.21 2.57 14.71
CA LYS A 118 10.74 2.61 14.52
C LYS A 118 10.18 1.22 14.24
N HIS A 119 10.82 0.46 13.35
CA HIS A 119 10.41 -0.90 12.98
C HIS A 119 10.51 -1.84 14.20
N LYS A 120 11.64 -1.80 14.92
CA LYS A 120 11.86 -2.58 16.16
C LYS A 120 10.80 -2.28 17.24
N ARG A 121 10.37 -1.02 17.38
CA ARG A 121 9.28 -0.65 18.30
C ARG A 121 7.91 -1.13 17.84
N LEU A 122 7.60 -1.07 16.54
CA LEU A 122 6.35 -1.58 15.99
C LEU A 122 6.22 -3.10 16.19
N LEU A 123 7.30 -3.85 15.92
CA LEU A 123 7.33 -5.30 16.10
C LEU A 123 7.13 -5.70 17.56
N ARG A 124 7.82 -5.04 18.51
CA ARG A 124 7.61 -5.26 19.94
C ARG A 124 6.17 -4.96 20.37
N SER A 125 5.64 -3.79 20.04
CA SER A 125 4.27 -3.39 20.40
C SER A 125 3.21 -4.36 19.84
N ARG A 126 3.41 -4.90 18.63
CA ARG A 126 2.54 -5.96 18.09
C ARG A 126 2.67 -7.29 18.81
N ALA A 127 3.87 -7.70 19.22
CA ALA A 127 4.07 -8.91 20.02
C ALA A 127 3.44 -8.77 21.42
N GLU A 128 3.67 -7.64 22.09
CA GLU A 128 3.08 -7.27 23.39
C GLU A 128 1.54 -7.27 23.31
N ASN A 129 0.95 -6.53 22.36
CA ASN A 129 -0.50 -6.48 22.18
C ASN A 129 -1.09 -7.82 21.71
N GLY A 130 -0.37 -8.58 20.87
CA GLY A 130 -0.78 -9.89 20.38
C GLY A 130 -0.71 -11.00 21.45
N ALA A 131 0.03 -10.78 22.53
CA ALA A 131 0.01 -11.62 23.73
C ALA A 131 -1.16 -11.28 24.66
N MET A 132 -1.56 -10.01 24.76
CA MET A 132 -2.73 -9.57 25.55
C MET A 132 -4.08 -10.07 25.00
N ILE A 133 -4.16 -10.49 23.74
CA ILE A 133 -5.37 -11.12 23.18
C ILE A 133 -5.33 -12.64 23.47
N ASP A 134 -5.99 -13.04 24.55
CA ASP A 134 -6.18 -14.44 24.94
C ASP A 134 -7.18 -15.20 24.02
N ASP A 135 -7.44 -16.46 24.33
CA ASP A 135 -8.35 -17.33 23.56
C ASP A 135 -9.83 -16.98 23.77
N ALA A 136 -10.22 -16.52 24.97
CA ALA A 136 -11.59 -16.16 25.28
C ALA A 136 -12.02 -14.89 24.53
N TRP A 137 -11.15 -13.87 24.50
CA TRP A 137 -11.40 -12.63 23.76
C TRP A 137 -11.37 -12.86 22.24
N ALA A 138 -10.46 -13.70 21.75
CA ALA A 138 -10.41 -14.09 20.33
C ALA A 138 -11.61 -14.97 19.92
N ALA A 139 -12.19 -15.75 20.83
CA ALA A 139 -13.47 -16.43 20.60
C ALA A 139 -14.62 -15.41 20.55
N ALA A 140 -14.75 -14.55 21.57
CA ALA A 140 -15.87 -13.61 21.72
C ALA A 140 -15.89 -12.47 20.69
N SER A 141 -14.75 -12.02 20.17
CA SER A 141 -14.67 -10.87 19.25
C SER A 141 -13.98 -11.21 17.93
N PRO A 142 -14.68 -11.11 16.78
CA PRO A 142 -14.08 -11.22 15.45
C PRO A 142 -12.95 -10.21 15.21
N LEU A 143 -13.05 -9.00 15.80
CA LEU A 143 -11.99 -7.98 15.72
C LEU A 143 -10.75 -8.42 16.49
N ALA A 144 -10.89 -8.90 17.74
CA ALA A 144 -9.76 -9.40 18.52
C ALA A 144 -9.10 -10.60 17.84
N ARG A 145 -9.91 -11.51 17.25
CA ARG A 145 -9.42 -12.62 16.42
C ARG A 145 -8.61 -12.15 15.21
N GLY A 146 -9.11 -11.13 14.50
CA GLY A 146 -8.45 -10.51 13.36
C GLY A 146 -7.12 -9.84 13.73
N LEU A 147 -7.12 -8.97 14.74
CA LEU A 147 -5.92 -8.29 15.25
C LEU A 147 -4.87 -9.29 15.76
N ARG A 148 -5.30 -10.33 16.49
CA ARG A 148 -4.42 -11.42 16.92
C ARG A 148 -3.82 -12.18 15.74
N ALA A 149 -4.60 -12.48 14.69
CA ALA A 149 -4.11 -13.13 13.49
C ALA A 149 -3.20 -12.22 12.62
N GLU A 150 -3.40 -10.91 12.65
CA GLU A 150 -2.53 -9.91 12.03
C GLU A 150 -1.20 -9.77 12.78
N TRP A 151 -1.23 -9.63 14.12
CA TRP A 151 -0.05 -9.33 14.92
C TRP A 151 0.78 -10.57 15.27
N ARG A 152 0.16 -11.76 15.33
CA ARG A 152 0.88 -13.05 15.37
C ARG A 152 1.25 -13.58 13.98
N ARG A 153 0.89 -12.90 12.89
CA ARG A 153 1.41 -13.21 11.55
C ARG A 153 2.93 -13.04 11.61
N ARG A 154 3.65 -14.14 11.38
CA ARG A 154 5.11 -14.13 11.40
C ARG A 154 5.61 -13.20 10.29
N VAL A 155 6.08 -12.01 10.67
CA VAL A 155 6.93 -11.20 9.80
C VAL A 155 8.18 -12.05 9.55
N PRO A 156 8.63 -12.24 8.30
CA PRO A 156 9.88 -12.94 8.03
C PRO A 156 11.03 -12.28 8.80
N GLU A 157 11.82 -13.07 9.52
CA GLU A 157 12.98 -12.57 10.28
C GLU A 157 14.00 -11.87 9.36
N SER A 158 14.06 -12.34 8.11
CA SER A 158 14.60 -11.62 6.96
C SER A 158 13.63 -11.70 5.78
N VAL A 159 13.48 -10.60 5.05
CA VAL A 159 12.95 -10.60 3.67
C VAL A 159 14.03 -11.14 2.73
N GLU A 160 13.66 -11.96 1.74
CA GLU A 160 14.61 -12.44 0.73
C GLU A 160 15.24 -11.27 -0.04
N HIS A 161 16.55 -11.35 -0.28
CA HIS A 161 17.29 -10.31 -0.97
C HIS A 161 18.29 -10.90 -1.97
N VAL A 162 18.02 -10.70 -3.26
CA VAL A 162 18.85 -11.20 -4.35
C VAL A 162 19.80 -10.09 -4.81
N LYS A 163 21.11 -10.31 -4.58
CA LYS A 163 22.17 -9.33 -4.87
C LYS A 163 22.47 -9.21 -6.36
N ARG A 164 21.62 -8.50 -7.11
CA ARG A 164 21.74 -8.30 -8.57
C ARG A 164 21.26 -6.92 -9.00
N SER A 165 21.86 -6.39 -10.07
CA SER A 165 21.25 -5.35 -10.89
C SER A 165 19.96 -5.85 -11.54
N PHE A 166 18.98 -4.98 -11.72
CA PHE A 166 17.77 -5.31 -12.47
C PHE A 166 17.84 -4.74 -13.89
N ASP A 167 18.31 -5.58 -14.81
CA ASP A 167 18.49 -5.27 -16.22
C ASP A 167 18.19 -6.52 -17.09
N HIS A 168 18.24 -6.36 -18.41
CA HIS A 168 17.93 -7.41 -19.39
C HIS A 168 18.69 -8.74 -19.22
N THR A 169 19.78 -8.79 -18.44
CA THR A 169 20.49 -10.04 -18.14
C THR A 169 19.81 -10.89 -17.06
N VAL A 170 18.89 -10.33 -16.26
CA VAL A 170 18.18 -11.04 -15.17
C VAL A 170 17.46 -12.30 -15.67
N MET A 171 16.89 -12.26 -16.88
CA MET A 171 16.19 -13.43 -17.47
C MET A 171 17.12 -14.59 -17.88
N ARG A 172 18.45 -14.39 -17.84
CA ARG A 172 19.46 -15.44 -18.05
C ARG A 172 19.71 -16.27 -16.78
N ASP A 173 19.41 -15.70 -15.61
CA ASP A 173 19.48 -16.40 -14.33
C ASP A 173 18.17 -17.19 -14.14
N ALA A 174 18.27 -18.53 -14.12
CA ALA A 174 17.09 -19.40 -14.12
C ALA A 174 16.22 -19.23 -12.85
N ALA A 175 16.81 -18.87 -11.70
CA ALA A 175 16.08 -18.64 -10.47
C ALA A 175 15.31 -17.32 -10.52
N LEU A 176 15.94 -16.24 -10.99
CA LEU A 176 15.27 -14.94 -11.15
C LEU A 176 14.22 -14.94 -12.27
N ALA A 177 14.52 -15.61 -13.39
CA ALA A 177 13.55 -15.82 -14.45
C ALA A 177 12.35 -16.65 -13.98
N ARG A 178 12.50 -17.51 -12.96
CA ARG A 178 11.40 -18.20 -12.28
C ARG A 178 10.65 -17.25 -11.34
N LEU A 179 11.35 -16.54 -10.46
CA LEU A 179 10.77 -15.54 -9.54
C LEU A 179 9.88 -14.53 -10.28
N LEU A 180 10.34 -13.98 -11.40
CA LEU A 180 9.59 -12.99 -12.20
C LEU A 180 8.39 -13.58 -12.97
N ARG A 181 8.33 -14.90 -13.16
CA ARG A 181 7.13 -15.59 -13.68
C ARG A 181 6.13 -15.89 -12.57
N GLU A 182 6.62 -16.23 -11.38
CA GLU A 182 5.80 -16.62 -10.22
C GLU A 182 5.33 -15.42 -9.38
N CYS A 183 5.93 -14.23 -9.51
CA CYS A 183 5.53 -13.03 -8.76
C CYS A 183 4.13 -12.50 -9.14
N SER A 184 3.49 -11.78 -8.21
CA SER A 184 2.22 -11.10 -8.41
C SER A 184 2.38 -9.71 -9.05
N ALA A 185 3.47 -9.00 -8.73
CA ALA A 185 3.79 -7.68 -9.29
C ALA A 185 5.31 -7.38 -9.25
N ILE A 186 5.78 -6.51 -10.14
CA ILE A 186 7.16 -5.99 -10.16
C ILE A 186 7.12 -4.49 -9.85
N VAL A 187 7.77 -4.03 -8.78
CA VAL A 187 7.67 -2.64 -8.30
C VAL A 187 9.03 -2.02 -8.02
N GLY A 188 9.09 -0.70 -7.93
CA GLY A 188 10.29 -0.01 -7.44
C GLY A 188 10.00 1.38 -6.88
N LEU A 189 10.42 1.63 -5.64
CA LEU A 189 10.35 2.94 -5.00
C LEU A 189 11.69 3.67 -5.20
N HIS A 190 11.73 4.61 -6.14
CA HIS A 190 12.95 5.29 -6.60
C HIS A 190 14.01 4.35 -7.21
N PRO A 191 13.66 3.51 -8.20
CA PRO A 191 14.55 2.46 -8.69
C PRO A 191 15.65 2.95 -9.65
N ASP A 192 15.87 4.26 -9.72
CA ASP A 192 16.90 4.94 -10.52
C ASP A 192 17.08 4.33 -11.94
N GLN A 193 18.15 3.59 -12.16
CA GLN A 193 18.51 3.01 -13.47
C GLN A 193 17.55 1.87 -13.88
N ALA A 194 17.01 1.12 -12.92
CA ALA A 194 16.06 0.05 -13.18
C ALA A 194 14.63 0.54 -13.52
N THR A 195 14.36 1.85 -13.49
CA THR A 195 13.02 2.42 -13.73
C THR A 195 12.39 1.92 -15.04
N GLY A 196 13.13 1.99 -16.17
CA GLY A 196 12.62 1.52 -17.46
C GLY A 196 12.57 -0.01 -17.55
N ALA A 197 13.54 -0.69 -16.95
CA ALA A 197 13.63 -2.14 -16.90
C ALA A 197 12.42 -2.78 -16.18
N ILE A 198 11.94 -2.19 -15.07
CA ILE A 198 10.73 -2.64 -14.36
C ILE A 198 9.49 -2.55 -15.26
N VAL A 199 9.33 -1.43 -15.95
CA VAL A 199 8.18 -1.19 -16.83
C VAL A 199 8.17 -2.16 -18.00
N ASP A 200 9.31 -2.32 -18.67
CA ASP A 200 9.40 -3.21 -19.83
C ASP A 200 9.34 -4.69 -19.43
N ALA A 201 9.96 -5.09 -18.31
CA ALA A 201 9.80 -6.45 -17.77
C ALA A 201 8.33 -6.74 -17.40
N GLY A 202 7.64 -5.78 -16.78
CA GLY A 202 6.22 -5.91 -16.43
C GLY A 202 5.32 -6.06 -17.66
N LEU A 203 5.54 -5.26 -18.71
CA LEU A 203 4.81 -5.38 -19.98
C LEU A 203 5.12 -6.70 -20.70
N VAL A 204 6.40 -7.09 -20.82
CA VAL A 204 6.84 -8.34 -21.50
C VAL A 204 6.35 -9.60 -20.79
N LEU A 205 6.28 -9.58 -19.46
CA LEU A 205 5.84 -10.73 -18.63
C LEU A 205 4.33 -10.69 -18.32
N ASN A 206 3.60 -9.69 -18.81
CA ASN A 206 2.19 -9.43 -18.51
C ASN A 206 1.91 -9.40 -16.98
N LYS A 207 2.74 -8.66 -16.23
CA LYS A 207 2.66 -8.48 -14.78
C LYS A 207 2.25 -7.04 -14.42
N PRO A 208 1.36 -6.85 -13.43
CA PRO A 208 1.18 -5.55 -12.79
C PRO A 208 2.53 -4.95 -12.38
N TRP A 209 2.74 -3.67 -12.70
CA TRP A 209 3.96 -2.97 -12.32
C TRP A 209 3.68 -1.56 -11.83
N ALA A 210 4.53 -1.08 -10.93
CA ALA A 210 4.46 0.29 -10.43
C ALA A 210 5.86 0.83 -10.09
N VAL A 211 6.13 2.08 -10.47
CA VAL A 211 7.39 2.77 -10.18
C VAL A 211 7.16 4.18 -9.66
N VAL A 212 8.01 4.65 -8.76
CA VAL A 212 8.07 6.05 -8.33
C VAL A 212 9.36 6.69 -8.86
N PRO A 213 9.39 7.17 -10.12
CA PRO A 213 10.59 7.72 -10.73
C PRO A 213 11.13 8.95 -9.99
N CYS A 214 12.45 9.11 -10.05
CA CYS A 214 13.20 10.18 -9.39
C CYS A 214 14.23 10.78 -10.34
N CYS A 215 15.19 9.97 -10.78
CA CYS A 215 16.33 10.37 -11.58
C CYS A 215 16.19 9.94 -13.05
N VAL A 216 16.55 10.82 -13.99
CA VAL A 216 16.29 10.59 -15.43
C VAL A 216 17.50 10.10 -16.24
N PHE A 217 18.71 10.23 -15.70
CA PHE A 217 19.99 9.77 -16.28
C PHE A 217 20.13 9.99 -17.81
N PRO A 218 20.12 11.24 -18.30
CA PRO A 218 20.06 11.53 -19.74
C PRO A 218 21.32 11.13 -20.53
N LYS A 219 22.42 10.82 -19.83
CA LYS A 219 23.65 10.25 -20.43
C LYS A 219 23.59 8.73 -20.61
N LEU A 220 22.75 8.04 -19.84
CA LEU A 220 22.56 6.59 -19.88
C LEU A 220 21.39 6.20 -20.79
N TYR A 221 20.38 7.08 -20.89
CA TYR A 221 19.21 6.91 -21.73
C TYR A 221 19.08 8.08 -22.73
N PRO A 222 20.06 8.25 -23.65
CA PRO A 222 20.11 9.40 -24.58
C PRO A 222 18.91 9.45 -25.55
N THR A 223 18.28 8.31 -25.76
CA THR A 223 17.17 8.02 -26.69
C THR A 223 15.78 8.20 -26.09
N ARG A 224 15.62 8.18 -24.75
CA ARG A 224 14.30 8.34 -24.12
C ARG A 224 13.73 9.71 -24.50
N ALA A 225 12.71 9.72 -25.34
CA ALA A 225 12.05 10.93 -25.82
C ALA A 225 10.83 11.28 -24.97
N ASP A 226 10.59 12.58 -24.79
CA ASP A 226 9.31 13.11 -24.29
C ASP A 226 8.25 12.97 -25.42
N PRO A 227 7.15 12.22 -25.21
CA PRO A 227 6.17 11.95 -26.27
C PRO A 227 5.29 13.16 -26.64
N VAL A 228 5.29 14.22 -25.82
CA VAL A 228 4.53 15.45 -26.09
C VAL A 228 5.44 16.50 -26.76
N ALA A 229 6.69 16.60 -26.33
CA ALA A 229 7.65 17.56 -26.91
C ALA A 229 8.39 17.02 -28.15
N GLY A 230 8.44 15.69 -28.35
CA GLY A 230 9.26 15.05 -29.38
C GLY A 230 10.77 15.10 -29.11
N VAL A 231 11.19 15.61 -27.95
CA VAL A 231 12.61 15.89 -27.63
C VAL A 231 13.24 14.76 -26.82
N ALA A 232 14.46 14.38 -27.20
CA ALA A 232 15.33 13.48 -26.45
C ALA A 232 16.67 14.17 -26.05
N PRO A 233 17.41 13.63 -25.07
CA PRO A 233 16.88 12.82 -23.97
C PRO A 233 15.90 13.59 -23.08
N VAL A 234 15.04 12.84 -22.39
CA VAL A 234 14.27 13.25 -21.22
C VAL A 234 15.21 13.86 -20.17
N ARG A 235 14.93 15.11 -19.77
CA ARG A 235 15.75 15.88 -18.81
C ARG A 235 15.02 16.28 -17.52
N THR A 236 13.71 16.04 -17.42
CA THR A 236 12.90 16.34 -16.22
C THR A 236 12.09 15.12 -15.80
N THR A 237 11.78 14.99 -14.51
CA THR A 237 11.00 13.85 -13.98
C THR A 237 9.61 13.79 -14.60
N ASP A 238 8.99 14.93 -14.92
CA ASP A 238 7.68 14.99 -15.60
C ASP A 238 7.74 14.49 -17.05
N ALA A 239 8.87 14.70 -17.73
CA ALA A 239 9.12 14.12 -19.05
C ALA A 239 9.40 12.61 -18.95
N LEU A 240 10.02 12.13 -17.86
CA LEU A 240 10.14 10.69 -17.59
C LEU A 240 8.78 10.06 -17.30
N VAL A 241 7.94 10.66 -16.44
CA VAL A 241 6.57 10.19 -16.17
C VAL A 241 5.77 10.07 -17.47
N ARG A 242 5.80 11.10 -18.33
CA ARG A 242 5.09 11.05 -19.63
C ARG A 242 5.69 10.00 -20.58
N HIS A 243 7.01 9.82 -20.60
CA HIS A 243 7.65 8.72 -21.34
C HIS A 243 7.20 7.33 -20.84
N LEU A 244 7.13 7.11 -19.52
CA LEU A 244 6.68 5.86 -18.91
C LEU A 244 5.17 5.62 -19.15
N MET A 245 4.35 6.66 -19.17
CA MET A 245 2.93 6.54 -19.50
C MET A 245 2.71 6.13 -20.96
N ALA A 246 3.52 6.65 -21.89
CA ALA A 246 3.47 6.29 -23.31
C ALA A 246 3.90 4.83 -23.63
N ARG A 247 4.36 4.05 -22.64
CA ARG A 247 4.72 2.64 -22.82
C ARG A 247 3.52 1.72 -23.06
N ALA A 248 2.38 2.04 -22.44
CA ALA A 248 1.06 1.46 -22.69
C ALA A 248 -0.03 2.56 -22.67
N PRO A 249 -0.19 3.32 -23.77
CA PRO A 249 -1.09 4.48 -23.83
C PRO A 249 -2.54 4.11 -23.50
N GLY A 250 -3.20 4.93 -22.67
CA GLY A 250 -4.58 4.69 -22.23
C GLY A 250 -4.75 3.60 -21.17
N GLU A 251 -3.72 2.79 -20.90
CA GLU A 251 -3.72 1.76 -19.84
C GLU A 251 -2.87 2.13 -18.63
N THR A 252 -1.72 2.78 -18.84
CA THR A 252 -0.94 3.34 -17.73
C THR A 252 -1.72 4.39 -16.94
N ARG A 253 -1.42 4.50 -15.65
CA ARG A 253 -2.01 5.47 -14.72
C ARG A 253 -0.89 6.13 -13.91
N ALA A 254 -1.13 7.34 -13.44
CA ALA A 254 -0.22 8.05 -12.55
C ALA A 254 -0.98 8.87 -11.51
N CYS A 255 -0.41 9.03 -10.32
CA CYS A 255 -0.95 9.91 -9.27
C CYS A 255 0.12 10.30 -8.24
N GLU A 256 -0.22 11.29 -7.42
CA GLU A 256 0.65 11.82 -6.37
C GLU A 256 0.47 11.07 -5.04
N LEU A 257 1.56 10.50 -4.51
CA LEU A 257 1.61 9.86 -3.21
C LEU A 257 1.51 10.89 -2.07
N ARG A 258 0.94 10.48 -0.93
CA ARG A 258 0.68 11.33 0.26
C ARG A 258 1.92 11.58 1.15
N CYS A 259 3.09 11.73 0.53
CA CYS A 259 4.41 11.84 1.16
C CYS A 259 5.15 13.13 0.78
N GLU A 260 6.45 13.22 1.11
CA GLU A 260 7.35 14.32 0.71
C GLU A 260 8.43 13.85 -0.26
N GLY A 261 9.00 14.76 -1.06
CA GLY A 261 9.97 14.46 -2.11
C GLY A 261 9.33 14.09 -3.45
N ALA A 262 10.06 13.34 -4.28
CA ALA A 262 9.51 12.74 -5.51
C ALA A 262 8.36 11.80 -5.14
N LYS A 263 7.18 12.07 -5.68
CA LYS A 263 5.90 11.51 -5.20
C LYS A 263 4.95 11.04 -6.30
N THR A 264 5.27 11.27 -7.57
CA THR A 264 4.49 10.75 -8.69
C THR A 264 4.75 9.26 -8.85
N ALA A 265 3.76 8.44 -8.53
CA ALA A 265 3.77 7.01 -8.87
C ALA A 265 3.17 6.83 -10.26
N VAL A 266 3.74 5.92 -11.06
CA VAL A 266 3.22 5.48 -12.36
C VAL A 266 3.03 3.97 -12.29
N TRP A 267 1.90 3.44 -12.75
CA TRP A 267 1.61 2.01 -12.72
C TRP A 267 0.77 1.55 -13.92
N TRP A 268 0.70 0.23 -14.09
CA TRP A 268 -0.11 -0.46 -15.07
C TRP A 268 -0.61 -1.80 -14.49
N ILE A 269 -1.75 -2.26 -15.00
CA ILE A 269 -2.38 -3.53 -14.66
C ILE A 269 -2.79 -4.20 -15.99
N PRO A 270 -2.46 -5.48 -16.23
CA PRO A 270 -2.97 -6.23 -17.36
C PRO A 270 -4.49 -6.17 -17.49
N ARG A 271 -4.99 -6.04 -18.72
CA ARG A 271 -6.41 -6.22 -19.02
C ARG A 271 -6.80 -7.69 -18.94
N GLU A 272 -7.95 -7.98 -18.36
CA GLU A 272 -8.54 -9.32 -18.44
C GLU A 272 -9.15 -9.56 -19.84
N GLY A 273 -9.03 -10.79 -20.35
CA GLY A 273 -10.05 -11.31 -21.26
C GLY A 273 -9.76 -11.45 -22.75
N GLU A 274 -8.50 -11.35 -23.23
CA GLU A 274 -8.15 -11.80 -24.60
C GLU A 274 -7.37 -13.13 -24.61
N GLY A 275 -7.90 -14.12 -23.88
CA GLY A 275 -7.59 -15.54 -24.10
C GLY A 275 -8.23 -16.12 -25.37
N GLY A 276 -8.91 -15.28 -26.17
CA GLY A 276 -9.42 -15.64 -27.50
C GLY A 276 -8.30 -15.90 -28.50
N LYS A 277 -8.58 -16.72 -29.52
CA LYS A 277 -7.57 -17.11 -30.53
C LYS A 277 -7.22 -15.97 -31.49
N ASP A 278 -8.11 -15.00 -31.65
CA ASP A 278 -8.11 -14.08 -32.79
C ASP A 278 -7.55 -12.67 -32.46
N SER A 279 -7.15 -12.44 -31.20
CA SER A 279 -6.32 -11.30 -30.82
C SER A 279 -4.84 -11.66 -31.00
N ALA A 280 -4.23 -11.09 -32.05
CA ALA A 280 -2.79 -11.11 -32.28
C ALA A 280 -2.16 -9.71 -32.07
N ALA A 281 -2.84 -8.85 -31.33
CA ALA A 281 -2.49 -7.45 -31.18
C ALA A 281 -1.33 -7.26 -30.19
N ALA A 282 -0.15 -6.94 -30.72
CA ALA A 282 1.02 -6.44 -29.99
C ALA A 282 1.43 -7.26 -28.74
N ALA A 283 2.04 -8.42 -28.97
CA ALA A 283 3.05 -8.90 -28.02
C ALA A 283 4.11 -7.79 -27.87
N ALA A 284 4.22 -7.20 -26.67
CA ALA A 284 5.05 -6.03 -26.44
C ALA A 284 6.54 -6.40 -26.54
N GLU A 285 7.16 -6.12 -27.69
CA GLU A 285 8.58 -6.35 -27.93
C GLU A 285 9.43 -5.65 -26.86
N GLY A 286 10.30 -6.40 -26.19
CA GLY A 286 11.21 -5.85 -25.18
C GLY A 286 12.12 -4.79 -25.80
N ARG A 287 11.99 -3.53 -25.37
CA ARG A 287 12.67 -2.39 -26.00
C ARG A 287 13.99 -2.09 -25.29
N GLU A 288 14.58 -0.94 -25.57
CA GLU A 288 15.94 -0.54 -25.19
C GLU A 288 16.30 -0.69 -23.70
N ASP A 289 15.35 -0.51 -22.78
CA ASP A 289 15.56 -0.69 -21.33
C ASP A 289 15.50 -2.16 -20.88
N TRP A 290 14.91 -3.06 -21.68
CA TRP A 290 14.85 -4.52 -21.45
C TRP A 290 14.77 -5.32 -22.77
N PRO A 291 15.85 -5.37 -23.56
CA PRO A 291 15.86 -6.10 -24.84
C PRO A 291 15.85 -7.62 -24.63
N TRP A 292 14.66 -8.20 -24.47
CA TRP A 292 14.48 -9.64 -24.23
C TRP A 292 13.33 -10.28 -25.03
N PRO A 293 13.64 -11.27 -25.88
CA PRO A 293 14.76 -11.28 -26.81
C PRO A 293 14.40 -10.47 -28.07
N ALA A 294 15.39 -9.86 -28.73
CA ALA A 294 15.17 -9.40 -30.10
C ALA A 294 14.86 -10.61 -31.00
N PRO A 295 13.82 -10.56 -31.85
CA PRO A 295 13.52 -11.67 -32.76
C PRO A 295 14.69 -11.90 -33.74
N PRO A 296 14.99 -13.16 -34.12
CA PRO A 296 15.97 -13.46 -35.15
C PRO A 296 15.73 -12.66 -36.44
N ARG A 297 16.80 -12.23 -37.12
CA ARG A 297 16.71 -11.47 -38.38
C ARG A 297 15.90 -12.28 -39.41
N GLY A 298 14.74 -11.77 -39.81
CA GLY A 298 13.80 -12.42 -40.73
C GLY A 298 12.54 -13.00 -40.09
N THR A 299 12.39 -12.97 -38.76
CA THR A 299 11.14 -13.37 -38.10
C THR A 299 10.03 -12.37 -38.40
N LYS A 300 8.87 -12.84 -38.87
CA LYS A 300 7.69 -11.98 -39.10
C LYS A 300 7.05 -11.59 -37.76
N SER A 301 6.48 -10.38 -37.69
CA SER A 301 5.74 -9.91 -36.52
C SER A 301 4.54 -10.83 -36.21
N GLY A 302 4.38 -11.21 -34.94
CA GLY A 302 3.26 -12.04 -34.47
C GLY A 302 3.63 -13.34 -33.74
N ALA A 303 4.92 -13.71 -33.64
CA ALA A 303 5.33 -14.87 -32.83
C ALA A 303 5.10 -14.60 -31.32
N ARG A 304 4.23 -15.39 -30.67
CA ARG A 304 3.84 -15.22 -29.26
C ARG A 304 4.96 -15.60 -28.28
N GLY A 305 5.09 -14.85 -27.19
CA GLY A 305 5.88 -15.25 -26.01
C GLY A 305 5.22 -16.41 -25.23
N PRO A 306 5.97 -17.18 -24.44
CA PRO A 306 5.53 -18.50 -23.96
C PRO A 306 4.71 -18.51 -22.66
N PHE A 307 4.05 -17.41 -22.27
CA PHE A 307 3.33 -17.32 -20.99
C PHE A 307 1.89 -16.83 -21.15
N ALA A 308 0.95 -17.57 -20.55
CA ALA A 308 -0.46 -17.21 -20.41
C ALA A 308 -0.91 -17.51 -18.97
N MET A 309 -1.88 -16.76 -18.46
CA MET A 309 -2.41 -16.92 -17.09
C MET A 309 -3.26 -18.19 -16.96
N PRO A 310 -3.32 -18.81 -15.76
CA PRO A 310 -4.15 -19.99 -15.52
C PRO A 310 -5.66 -19.68 -15.64
N PRO A 311 -6.49 -20.62 -16.11
CA PRO A 311 -7.94 -20.41 -16.24
C PRO A 311 -8.63 -20.13 -14.91
N GLY A 312 -9.57 -19.19 -14.90
CA GLY A 312 -10.53 -19.00 -13.80
C GLY A 312 -10.26 -17.85 -12.82
N TRP A 313 -9.15 -17.12 -12.95
CA TRP A 313 -8.96 -15.85 -12.24
C TRP A 313 -9.96 -14.78 -12.74
N ARG A 314 -10.31 -13.83 -11.86
CA ARG A 314 -11.18 -12.67 -12.15
C ARG A 314 -10.74 -11.47 -11.33
N ALA A 315 -10.74 -10.29 -11.92
CA ALA A 315 -10.55 -9.04 -11.21
C ALA A 315 -11.84 -8.61 -10.46
N PRO A 316 -11.74 -7.86 -9.36
CA PRO A 316 -12.88 -7.16 -8.78
C PRO A 316 -13.45 -6.16 -9.80
N THR A 317 -14.73 -6.24 -10.11
CA THR A 317 -15.38 -5.30 -11.04
C THR A 317 -15.62 -3.95 -10.39
N ASP A 318 -15.34 -2.85 -11.10
CA ASP A 318 -15.71 -1.49 -10.73
C ASP A 318 -17.24 -1.29 -10.72
N ARG A 319 -17.89 -1.79 -9.67
CA ARG A 319 -19.30 -1.54 -9.32
C ARG A 319 -19.45 -1.40 -7.81
N VAL A 320 -19.25 -0.18 -7.33
CA VAL A 320 -19.89 0.31 -6.10
C VAL A 320 -20.96 1.30 -6.53
N THR A 321 -22.21 0.90 -6.32
CA THR A 321 -23.35 1.79 -6.10
C THR A 321 -23.66 1.75 -4.61
#